data_AF-A0A9D1GWJ6-F1
#
_entry.id   AF-A0A9D1GWJ6-F1
#
_cell.length_a   1.000
_cell.length_b   1.000
_cell.length_c   1.000
_cell.angle_alpha   90.00
_cell.angle_beta   90.00
_cell.angle_gamma   90.00
#
_symmetry.space_group_name_H-M   'P 1'
#
loop_
_entity.id
_entity.type
_entity.pdbx_description
1 polymer ?
#
loop_
_entity_poly.entity_id
_entity_poly.type
_entity_poly.pdbx_seq_one_letter_code
_entity_poly.pdbx_strand_id
1 'polypeptide(L)'
;MPEGKDLSVLPLPVRAEMKSLPADLADQVGAHLIAAGELIDIDPAQALKHARAARRRAARLTVTREALAEAAYAAGEWSTALNEFRSLRRMTGDQMWLPMMADCERALSRPQAALRLVKEGATLNLSPKDRIELRLVEAGARSDLGQQSEALRLLRHTLSTLPARAVGARVRIGYALADQLLATDEQDQALEMFSQVASWDTDHATDAAERVEQLNGFTLELGEDDSDDEVVHAQPEPESDPEPEPTSELEPEPESESDPEAEAASEPAPEPEPEAVSDPEPVSEPEATSEPKAAPNPEPEAADELGDLLDFARETEGAAPQEDDRA
;
A
#
# COMPACT_ATOMS: atom_id res chain seq x y z
N MET A 1 -23.37 -17.21 -11.39
CA MET A 1 -22.01 -17.78 -11.43
C MET A 1 -21.30 -17.12 -12.59
N PRO A 2 -20.00 -16.83 -12.55
CA PRO A 2 -19.27 -16.50 -13.78
C PRO A 2 -19.33 -17.72 -14.70
N GLU A 3 -19.91 -17.57 -15.90
CA GLU A 3 -20.11 -18.65 -16.86
C GLU A 3 -19.00 -18.64 -17.93
N GLY A 4 -18.62 -19.82 -18.42
CA GLY A 4 -17.77 -19.94 -19.62
C GLY A 4 -16.30 -19.54 -19.48
N LYS A 5 -15.74 -19.46 -18.27
CA LYS A 5 -14.32 -19.14 -18.07
C LYS A 5 -13.42 -20.33 -18.42
N ASP A 6 -12.42 -20.10 -19.26
CA ASP A 6 -11.38 -21.09 -19.56
C ASP A 6 -10.36 -21.16 -18.42
N LEU A 7 -10.30 -22.29 -17.72
CA LEU A 7 -9.37 -22.51 -16.62
C LEU A 7 -7.92 -22.57 -17.08
N SER A 8 -7.65 -22.75 -18.38
CA SER A 8 -6.30 -22.82 -18.91
C SER A 8 -5.49 -21.54 -18.67
N VAL A 9 -6.19 -20.40 -18.52
CA VAL A 9 -5.60 -19.08 -18.22
C VAL A 9 -5.06 -19.00 -16.79
N LEU A 10 -5.48 -19.89 -15.89
CA LEU A 10 -4.93 -19.92 -14.55
C LEU A 10 -3.49 -20.46 -14.58
N PRO A 11 -2.55 -19.80 -13.89
CA PRO A 11 -1.19 -20.28 -13.67
C PRO A 11 -1.12 -21.72 -13.19
N LEU A 12 -0.04 -22.38 -13.58
CA LEU A 12 0.21 -23.78 -13.26
C LEU A 12 0.12 -24.09 -11.76
N PRO A 13 0.69 -23.27 -10.84
CA PRO A 13 0.59 -23.53 -9.41
C PRO A 13 -0.85 -23.55 -8.90
N VAL A 14 -1.68 -22.61 -9.36
CA VAL A 14 -3.11 -22.54 -9.01
C VAL A 14 -3.87 -23.75 -9.52
N ARG A 15 -3.69 -24.10 -10.80
CA ARG A 15 -4.31 -25.31 -11.36
C ARG A 15 -3.85 -26.57 -10.65
N ALA A 16 -2.60 -26.63 -10.20
CA ALA A 16 -2.08 -27.78 -9.46
C ALA A 16 -2.77 -27.93 -8.09
N GLU A 17 -2.98 -26.84 -7.36
CA GLU A 17 -3.69 -26.86 -6.08
C GLU A 17 -5.16 -27.31 -6.24
N MET A 18 -5.81 -26.86 -7.33
CA MET A 18 -7.19 -27.21 -7.64
C MET A 18 -7.41 -28.68 -8.02
N LYS A 19 -6.36 -29.44 -8.40
CA LYS A 19 -6.47 -30.89 -8.70
C LYS A 19 -6.96 -31.71 -7.51
N SER A 20 -6.87 -31.16 -6.30
CA SER A 20 -7.40 -31.79 -5.08
C SER A 20 -8.93 -31.71 -4.96
N LEU A 21 -9.60 -30.91 -5.78
CA LEU A 21 -11.05 -30.74 -5.79
C LEU A 21 -11.72 -31.65 -6.82
N PRO A 22 -13.00 -32.03 -6.63
CA PRO A 22 -13.82 -32.60 -7.71
C PRO A 22 -13.90 -31.65 -8.91
N ALA A 23 -13.93 -32.18 -10.13
CA ALA A 23 -13.89 -31.40 -11.38
C ALA A 23 -14.91 -30.25 -11.40
N ASP A 24 -16.20 -30.55 -11.17
CA ASP A 24 -17.25 -29.52 -11.15
C ASP A 24 -17.02 -28.41 -10.10
N LEU A 25 -16.37 -28.74 -8.98
CA LEU A 25 -16.04 -27.77 -7.94
C LEU A 25 -14.81 -26.95 -8.31
N ALA A 26 -13.80 -27.59 -8.93
CA ALA A 26 -12.64 -26.91 -9.48
C ALA A 26 -13.10 -25.88 -10.53
N ASP A 27 -13.96 -26.26 -11.46
CA ASP A 27 -14.47 -25.35 -12.49
C ASP A 27 -15.17 -24.12 -11.89
N GLN A 28 -16.02 -24.35 -10.89
CA GLN A 28 -16.71 -23.26 -10.18
C GLN A 28 -15.76 -22.34 -9.42
N VAL A 29 -14.78 -22.91 -8.71
CA VAL A 29 -13.80 -22.15 -7.94
C VAL A 29 -12.92 -21.35 -8.90
N GLY A 30 -12.39 -21.97 -9.94
CA GLY A 30 -11.52 -21.32 -10.91
C GLY A 30 -12.23 -20.22 -11.69
N ALA A 31 -13.49 -20.41 -12.09
CA ALA A 31 -14.27 -19.34 -12.72
C ALA A 31 -14.43 -18.11 -11.81
N HIS A 32 -14.56 -18.32 -10.49
CA HIS A 32 -14.56 -17.23 -9.52
C HIS A 32 -13.17 -16.60 -9.32
N LEU A 33 -12.09 -17.37 -9.35
CA LEU A 33 -10.72 -16.84 -9.25
C LEU A 33 -10.38 -15.98 -10.47
N ILE A 34 -10.70 -16.45 -11.68
CA ILE A 34 -10.50 -15.68 -12.92
C ILE A 34 -11.30 -14.38 -12.87
N ALA A 35 -12.59 -14.45 -12.52
CA ALA A 35 -13.42 -13.26 -12.41
C ALA A 35 -12.94 -12.29 -11.31
N ALA A 36 -12.33 -12.79 -10.23
CA ALA A 36 -11.74 -11.93 -9.20
C ALA A 36 -10.49 -11.22 -9.73
N GLY A 37 -9.61 -11.94 -10.43
CA GLY A 37 -8.39 -11.36 -11.02
C GLY A 37 -8.68 -10.30 -12.08
N GLU A 38 -9.60 -10.56 -13.00
CA GLU A 38 -9.99 -9.58 -14.05
C GLU A 38 -10.61 -8.29 -13.49
N LEU A 39 -11.25 -8.37 -12.32
CA LEU A 39 -11.96 -7.24 -11.74
C LEU A 39 -11.17 -6.51 -10.66
N ILE A 40 -10.00 -7.01 -10.24
CA ILE A 40 -9.33 -6.48 -9.05
C ILE A 40 -8.93 -5.00 -9.19
N ASP A 41 -8.51 -4.59 -10.39
CA ASP A 41 -8.11 -3.21 -10.68
C ASP A 41 -9.27 -2.35 -11.23
N ILE A 42 -10.38 -2.98 -11.65
CA ILE A 42 -11.52 -2.32 -12.30
C ILE A 42 -12.69 -2.10 -11.32
N ASP A 43 -13.14 -3.18 -10.65
CA ASP A 43 -14.19 -3.17 -9.62
C ASP A 43 -13.77 -4.08 -8.45
N PRO A 44 -12.93 -3.57 -7.53
CA PRO A 44 -12.45 -4.33 -6.37
C PRO A 44 -13.59 -4.90 -5.51
N ALA A 45 -14.71 -4.18 -5.41
CA ALA A 45 -15.85 -4.61 -4.62
C ALA A 45 -16.53 -5.84 -5.23
N GLN A 46 -16.63 -5.90 -6.55
CA GLN A 46 -17.12 -7.08 -7.26
C GLN A 46 -16.08 -8.22 -7.25
N ALA A 47 -14.80 -7.94 -7.45
CA ALA A 47 -13.72 -8.92 -7.29
C ALA A 47 -13.79 -9.61 -5.92
N LEU A 48 -13.98 -8.84 -4.85
CA LEU A 48 -14.13 -9.34 -3.49
C LEU A 48 -15.34 -10.29 -3.34
N LYS A 49 -16.46 -10.04 -4.03
CA LYS A 49 -17.61 -10.96 -4.04
C LYS A 49 -17.24 -12.30 -4.68
N HIS A 50 -16.49 -12.29 -5.79
CA HIS A 50 -16.02 -13.51 -6.44
C HIS A 50 -15.01 -14.26 -5.57
N ALA A 51 -14.04 -13.57 -4.99
CA ALA A 51 -13.06 -14.16 -4.08
C ALA A 51 -13.71 -14.79 -2.84
N ARG A 52 -14.67 -14.10 -2.21
CA ARG A 52 -15.49 -14.65 -1.11
C ARG A 52 -16.26 -15.91 -1.55
N ALA A 53 -16.77 -15.94 -2.78
CA ALA A 53 -17.50 -17.08 -3.32
C ALA A 53 -16.59 -18.29 -3.59
N ALA A 54 -15.36 -18.09 -4.07
CA ALA A 54 -14.34 -19.12 -4.18
C ALA A 54 -13.92 -19.63 -2.79
N ARG A 55 -13.63 -18.71 -1.87
CA ARG A 55 -13.18 -19.01 -0.50
C ARG A 55 -14.21 -19.79 0.33
N ARG A 56 -15.51 -19.57 0.10
CA ARG A 56 -16.59 -20.37 0.73
C ARG A 56 -16.64 -21.82 0.21
N ARG A 57 -16.23 -22.05 -1.03
CA ARG A 57 -16.29 -23.37 -1.70
C ARG A 57 -15.06 -24.22 -1.41
N ALA A 58 -13.88 -23.61 -1.38
CA ALA A 58 -12.61 -24.32 -1.25
C ALA A 58 -11.72 -23.71 -0.15
N ALA A 59 -12.28 -23.58 1.05
CA ALA A 59 -11.69 -22.90 2.20
C ALA A 59 -10.28 -23.32 2.64
N ARG A 60 -9.87 -24.53 2.26
CA ARG A 60 -8.58 -25.12 2.64
C ARG A 60 -7.48 -24.79 1.64
N LEU A 61 -7.83 -24.32 0.44
CA LEU A 61 -6.86 -23.97 -0.58
C LEU A 61 -6.28 -22.58 -0.31
N THR A 62 -4.97 -22.50 -0.33
CA THR A 62 -4.16 -21.28 -0.18
C THR A 62 -4.54 -20.28 -1.26
N VAL A 63 -4.69 -20.69 -2.53
CA VAL A 63 -5.06 -19.78 -3.63
C VAL A 63 -6.38 -19.06 -3.39
N THR A 64 -7.40 -19.72 -2.81
CA THR A 64 -8.67 -19.02 -2.54
C THR A 64 -8.58 -18.05 -1.39
N ARG A 65 -7.59 -18.23 -0.52
CA ARG A 65 -7.29 -17.33 0.59
C ARG A 65 -6.51 -16.11 0.12
N GLU A 66 -5.54 -16.33 -0.75
CA GLU A 66 -4.78 -15.30 -1.45
C GLU A 66 -5.70 -14.39 -2.25
N ALA A 67 -6.53 -14.95 -3.12
CA ALA A 67 -7.52 -14.18 -3.87
C ALA A 67 -8.48 -13.38 -2.96
N LEU A 68 -8.85 -13.92 -1.79
CA LEU A 68 -9.65 -13.16 -0.82
C LEU A 68 -8.83 -12.05 -0.15
N ALA A 69 -7.58 -12.31 0.23
CA ALA A 69 -6.72 -11.33 0.88
C ALA A 69 -6.47 -10.14 -0.05
N GLU A 70 -6.12 -10.40 -1.30
CA GLU A 70 -5.82 -9.37 -2.31
C GLU A 70 -7.07 -8.61 -2.73
N ALA A 71 -8.18 -9.28 -3.03
CA ALA A 71 -9.42 -8.59 -3.38
C ALA A 71 -9.97 -7.78 -2.20
N ALA A 72 -9.79 -8.25 -0.96
CA ALA A 72 -10.16 -7.48 0.23
C ALA A 72 -9.24 -6.27 0.42
N TYR A 73 -7.95 -6.41 0.14
CA TYR A 73 -6.99 -5.32 0.18
C TYR A 73 -7.34 -4.24 -0.86
N ALA A 74 -7.54 -4.63 -2.12
CA ALA A 74 -7.95 -3.71 -3.19
C ALA A 74 -9.29 -3.00 -2.89
N ALA A 75 -10.24 -3.70 -2.26
CA ALA A 75 -11.52 -3.12 -1.86
C ALA A 75 -11.48 -2.29 -0.55
N GLY A 76 -10.31 -2.11 0.07
CA GLY A 76 -10.17 -1.37 1.32
C GLY A 76 -10.74 -2.08 2.56
N GLU A 77 -11.03 -3.37 2.47
CA GLU A 77 -11.46 -4.19 3.61
C GLU A 77 -10.24 -4.71 4.42
N TRP A 78 -9.47 -3.77 4.96
CA TRP A 78 -8.16 -4.00 5.59
C TRP A 78 -8.18 -5.05 6.70
N SER A 79 -9.24 -5.09 7.51
CA SER A 79 -9.36 -6.09 8.58
C SER A 79 -9.50 -7.52 8.06
N THR A 80 -10.27 -7.70 6.97
CA THR A 80 -10.42 -8.97 6.27
C THR A 80 -9.10 -9.38 5.63
N ALA A 81 -8.48 -8.46 4.88
CA ALA A 81 -7.20 -8.69 4.21
C ALA A 81 -6.10 -9.10 5.21
N LEU A 82 -5.93 -8.34 6.29
CA LEU A 82 -4.94 -8.60 7.34
C LEU A 82 -5.10 -9.98 7.98
N ASN A 83 -6.34 -10.41 8.25
CA ASN A 83 -6.61 -11.73 8.83
C ASN A 83 -6.22 -12.86 7.87
N GLU A 84 -6.44 -12.65 6.57
CA GLU A 84 -6.06 -13.63 5.56
C GLU A 84 -4.55 -13.65 5.29
N PHE A 85 -3.86 -12.51 5.19
CA PHE A 85 -2.40 -12.45 5.09
C PHE A 85 -1.70 -13.10 6.29
N ARG A 86 -2.19 -12.88 7.52
CA ARG A 86 -1.69 -13.59 8.72
C ARG A 86 -1.86 -15.10 8.60
N SER A 87 -2.97 -15.54 8.02
CA SER A 87 -3.26 -16.96 7.84
C SER A 87 -2.38 -17.56 6.75
N LEU A 88 -2.20 -16.87 5.62
CA LEU A 88 -1.28 -17.24 4.55
C LEU A 88 0.15 -17.39 5.09
N ARG A 89 0.67 -16.37 5.77
CA ARG A 89 2.00 -16.40 6.40
C ARG A 89 2.20 -17.58 7.35
N ARG A 90 1.18 -17.95 8.15
CA ARG A 90 1.24 -19.15 9.02
C ARG A 90 1.20 -20.46 8.24
N MET A 91 0.43 -20.51 7.14
CA MET A 91 0.24 -21.72 6.34
C MET A 91 1.45 -22.02 5.45
N THR A 92 2.01 -20.99 4.82
CA THR A 92 3.10 -21.13 3.85
C THR A 92 4.47 -20.94 4.48
N GLY A 93 4.56 -20.22 5.61
CA GLY A 93 5.82 -19.77 6.19
C GLY A 93 6.48 -18.62 5.41
N ASP A 94 5.81 -18.13 4.35
CA ASP A 94 6.34 -17.10 3.46
C ASP A 94 6.24 -15.71 4.11
N GLN A 95 7.32 -14.94 3.97
CA GLN A 95 7.45 -13.60 4.52
C GLN A 95 7.03 -12.51 3.52
N MET A 96 6.72 -12.84 2.27
CA MET A 96 6.25 -11.90 1.25
C MET A 96 4.99 -11.12 1.68
N TRP A 97 4.18 -11.69 2.57
CA TRP A 97 2.95 -11.05 3.08
C TRP A 97 3.20 -9.95 4.13
N LEU A 98 4.41 -9.86 4.67
CA LEU A 98 4.72 -8.95 5.78
C LEU A 98 4.47 -7.46 5.45
N PRO A 99 4.86 -6.93 4.27
CA PRO A 99 4.60 -5.54 3.93
C PRO A 99 3.10 -5.25 3.84
N MET A 100 2.30 -6.16 3.26
CA MET A 100 0.85 -6.02 3.12
C MET A 100 0.15 -6.03 4.48
N MET A 101 0.63 -6.87 5.41
CA MET A 101 0.17 -6.87 6.80
C MET A 101 0.47 -5.54 7.49
N ALA A 102 1.67 -4.99 7.28
CA ALA A 102 2.06 -3.70 7.86
C ALA A 102 1.23 -2.55 7.28
N ASP A 103 0.97 -2.57 5.97
CA ASP A 103 0.12 -1.59 5.29
C ASP A 103 -1.31 -1.64 5.80
N CYS A 104 -1.90 -2.84 5.96
CA CYS A 104 -3.24 -3.00 6.54
C CYS A 104 -3.32 -2.44 7.97
N GLU A 105 -2.31 -2.66 8.82
CA GLU A 105 -2.28 -2.06 10.17
C GLU A 105 -2.21 -0.53 10.09
N ARG A 106 -1.42 0.02 9.17
CA ARG A 106 -1.37 1.47 8.92
C ARG A 106 -2.76 1.99 8.51
N ALA A 107 -3.39 1.36 7.52
CA ALA A 107 -4.71 1.74 7.01
C ALA A 107 -5.85 1.60 8.05
N LEU A 108 -5.67 0.73 9.05
CA LEU A 108 -6.53 0.63 10.24
C LEU A 108 -6.21 1.68 11.32
N SER A 109 -5.44 2.72 10.98
CA SER A 109 -4.97 3.79 11.87
C SER A 109 -4.15 3.26 13.05
N ARG A 110 -3.35 2.21 12.83
CA ARG A 110 -2.44 1.62 13.84
C ARG A 110 -0.98 1.69 13.37
N PRO A 111 -0.43 2.90 13.11
CA PRO A 111 0.93 3.05 12.58
C PRO A 111 2.01 2.44 13.48
N GLN A 112 1.83 2.44 14.81
CA GLN A 112 2.76 1.76 15.72
C GLN A 112 2.78 0.24 15.53
N ALA A 113 1.65 -0.38 15.15
CA ALA A 113 1.59 -1.80 14.84
C ALA A 113 2.29 -2.11 13.51
N ALA A 114 2.12 -1.24 12.51
CA ALA A 114 2.87 -1.31 11.25
C ALA A 114 4.39 -1.25 11.51
N LEU A 115 4.86 -0.30 12.34
CA LEU A 115 6.29 -0.19 12.67
C LEU A 115 6.86 -1.40 13.43
N ARG A 116 6.04 -2.14 14.19
CA ARG A 116 6.48 -3.42 14.79
C ARG A 116 6.75 -4.48 13.72
N LEU A 117 5.89 -4.58 12.70
CA LEU A 117 6.09 -5.49 11.57
C LEU A 117 7.30 -5.07 10.71
N VAL A 118 7.52 -3.76 10.54
CA VAL A 118 8.74 -3.24 9.90
C VAL A 118 9.99 -3.69 10.66
N LYS A 119 9.99 -3.54 11.99
CA LYS A 119 11.11 -3.97 12.84
C LYS A 119 11.35 -5.48 12.77
N GLU A 120 10.30 -6.26 12.74
CA GLU A 120 10.37 -7.71 12.52
C GLU A 120 11.03 -8.04 11.17
N GLY A 121 10.59 -7.37 10.09
CA GLY A 121 11.13 -7.54 8.74
C GLY A 121 12.62 -7.26 8.61
N ALA A 122 13.18 -6.38 9.44
CA ALA A 122 14.62 -6.11 9.47
C ALA A 122 15.46 -7.32 9.91
N THR A 123 14.84 -8.32 10.56
CA THR A 123 15.49 -9.57 11.00
C THR A 123 15.25 -10.75 10.05
N LEU A 124 14.41 -10.55 9.03
CA LEU A 124 13.99 -11.59 8.10
C LEU A 124 14.76 -11.48 6.77
N ASN A 125 14.94 -12.61 6.10
CA ASN A 125 15.50 -12.65 4.75
C ASN A 125 14.41 -12.35 3.71
N LEU A 126 14.01 -11.08 3.60
CA LEU A 126 13.02 -10.62 2.63
C LEU A 126 13.59 -10.56 1.21
N SER A 127 12.73 -10.62 0.19
CA SER A 127 13.15 -10.30 -1.17
C SER A 127 13.51 -8.80 -1.29
N PRO A 128 14.29 -8.38 -2.30
CA PRO A 128 14.51 -6.95 -2.56
C PRO A 128 13.19 -6.18 -2.75
N LYS A 129 12.20 -6.78 -3.42
CA LYS A 129 10.87 -6.20 -3.66
C LYS A 129 10.15 -5.95 -2.33
N ASP A 130 10.03 -6.98 -1.49
CA ASP A 130 9.32 -6.87 -0.19
C ASP A 130 10.00 -5.87 0.76
N ARG A 131 11.33 -5.77 0.72
CA ARG A 131 12.05 -4.73 1.48
C ARG A 131 11.65 -3.32 1.06
N ILE A 132 11.48 -3.09 -0.25
CA ILE A 132 11.07 -1.79 -0.77
C ILE A 132 9.64 -1.47 -0.35
N GLU A 133 8.72 -2.41 -0.47
CA GLU A 133 7.35 -2.23 0.03
C GLU A 133 7.33 -1.93 1.53
N LEU A 134 8.11 -2.66 2.32
CA LEU A 134 8.16 -2.44 3.77
C LEU A 134 8.74 -1.06 4.14
N ARG A 135 9.68 -0.53 3.33
CA ARG A 135 10.23 0.82 3.52
C ARG A 135 9.22 1.91 3.18
N LEU A 136 8.42 1.73 2.13
CA LEU A 136 7.31 2.62 1.81
C LEU A 136 6.29 2.64 2.94
N VAL A 137 5.94 1.46 3.47
CA VAL A 137 5.03 1.35 4.62
C VAL A 137 5.60 2.03 5.87
N GLU A 138 6.90 1.86 6.14
CA GLU A 138 7.58 2.54 7.25
C GLU A 138 7.52 4.07 7.12
N ALA A 139 7.79 4.60 5.92
CA ALA A 139 7.72 6.03 5.66
C ALA A 139 6.30 6.58 5.89
N GLY A 140 5.28 5.90 5.34
CA GLY A 140 3.88 6.27 5.55
C GLY A 140 3.48 6.21 7.02
N ALA A 141 3.82 5.13 7.73
CA ALA A 141 3.48 4.98 9.15
C ALA A 141 4.18 6.04 10.04
N ARG A 142 5.35 6.53 9.64
CA ARG A 142 6.02 7.66 10.31
C ARG A 142 5.31 8.98 10.04
N SER A 143 4.87 9.22 8.81
CA SER A 143 4.06 10.39 8.46
C SER A 143 2.74 10.43 9.24
N ASP A 144 2.06 9.29 9.39
CA ASP A 144 0.83 9.18 10.21
C ASP A 144 1.07 9.53 11.70
N LEU A 145 2.29 9.35 12.19
CA LEU A 145 2.72 9.72 13.54
C LEU A 145 3.22 11.17 13.64
N GLY A 146 3.13 11.96 12.56
CA GLY A 146 3.67 13.32 12.48
C GLY A 146 5.19 13.39 12.38
N GLN A 147 5.87 12.26 12.15
CA GLN A 147 7.34 12.17 12.07
C GLN A 147 7.84 12.45 10.65
N GLN A 148 7.39 13.55 10.04
CA GLN A 148 7.62 13.83 8.61
C GLN A 148 9.11 13.87 8.25
N SER A 149 9.95 14.52 9.06
CA SER A 149 11.39 14.58 8.81
C SER A 149 12.05 13.20 8.78
N GLU A 150 11.59 12.26 9.60
CA GLU A 150 12.12 10.89 9.60
C GLU A 150 11.64 10.10 8.39
N ALA A 151 10.40 10.30 7.94
CA ALA A 151 9.88 9.68 6.73
C ALA A 151 10.67 10.13 5.49
N LEU A 152 10.88 11.45 5.33
CA LEU A 152 11.70 12.01 4.25
C LEU A 152 13.14 11.51 4.30
N ARG A 153 13.76 11.50 5.49
CA ARG A 153 15.13 10.99 5.68
C ARG A 153 15.23 9.52 5.27
N LEU A 154 14.24 8.70 5.63
CA LEU A 154 14.18 7.29 5.28
C LEU A 154 14.07 7.07 3.76
N LEU A 155 13.16 7.77 3.09
CA LEU A 155 12.96 7.65 1.64
C LEU A 155 14.18 8.11 0.87
N ARG A 156 14.77 9.28 1.21
CA ARG A 156 16.01 9.77 0.60
C ARG A 156 17.15 8.77 0.78
N HIS A 157 17.33 8.23 1.99
CA HIS A 157 18.36 7.23 2.23
C HIS A 157 18.13 5.96 1.40
N THR A 158 16.89 5.46 1.37
CA THR A 158 16.53 4.28 0.57
C THR A 158 16.82 4.52 -0.91
N LEU A 159 16.41 5.66 -1.47
CA LEU A 159 16.70 6.01 -2.86
C LEU A 159 18.20 6.10 -3.16
N SER A 160 18.98 6.69 -2.24
CA SER A 160 20.43 6.85 -2.43
C SER A 160 21.21 5.54 -2.42
N THR A 161 20.67 4.50 -1.77
CA THR A 161 21.30 3.18 -1.66
C THR A 161 20.87 2.22 -2.76
N LEU A 162 19.80 2.53 -3.50
CA LEU A 162 19.34 1.73 -4.62
C LEU A 162 20.33 1.82 -5.80
N PRO A 163 20.70 0.67 -6.42
CA PRO A 163 21.53 0.70 -7.60
C PRO A 163 20.79 1.36 -8.77
N ALA A 164 21.51 2.05 -9.66
CA ALA A 164 20.92 2.75 -10.81
C ALA A 164 20.06 1.83 -11.70
N ARG A 165 20.43 0.56 -11.81
CA ARG A 165 19.68 -0.46 -12.59
C ARG A 165 18.35 -0.89 -11.97
N ALA A 166 18.06 -0.55 -10.71
CA ALA A 166 16.80 -0.92 -10.04
C ALA A 166 15.72 0.12 -10.34
N VAL A 167 15.44 0.36 -11.63
CA VAL A 167 14.59 1.46 -12.11
C VAL A 167 13.22 1.45 -11.43
N GLY A 168 12.51 0.32 -11.43
CA GLY A 168 11.18 0.23 -10.80
C GLY A 168 11.17 0.59 -9.31
N ALA A 169 12.18 0.14 -8.54
CA ALA A 169 12.29 0.50 -7.12
C ALA A 169 12.61 1.99 -6.93
N ARG A 170 13.41 2.59 -7.83
CA ARG A 170 13.74 4.02 -7.80
C ARG A 170 12.53 4.87 -8.14
N VAL A 171 11.74 4.49 -9.15
CA VAL A 171 10.46 5.13 -9.50
C VAL A 171 9.53 5.10 -8.29
N ARG A 172 9.32 3.92 -7.70
CA ARG A 172 8.39 3.76 -6.57
C ARG A 172 8.80 4.54 -5.32
N ILE A 173 10.07 4.49 -4.91
CA ILE A 173 10.58 5.25 -3.75
C ILE A 173 10.62 6.76 -4.05
N GLY A 174 11.05 7.15 -5.25
CA GLY A 174 11.12 8.54 -5.67
C GLY A 174 9.75 9.21 -5.73
N TYR A 175 8.75 8.50 -6.26
CA TYR A 175 7.37 8.97 -6.30
C TYR A 175 6.84 9.22 -4.89
N ALA A 176 6.98 8.24 -3.99
CA ALA A 176 6.57 8.39 -2.59
C ALA A 176 7.30 9.54 -1.88
N LEU A 177 8.58 9.78 -2.22
CA LEU A 177 9.33 10.91 -1.70
C LEU A 177 8.77 12.25 -2.22
N ALA A 178 8.44 12.34 -3.50
CA ALA A 178 7.86 13.54 -4.10
C ALA A 178 6.50 13.88 -3.47
N ASP A 179 5.63 12.87 -3.30
CA ASP A 179 4.35 13.01 -2.61
C ASP A 179 4.52 13.53 -1.17
N GLN A 180 5.47 12.97 -0.42
CA GLN A 180 5.72 13.44 0.95
C GLN A 180 6.26 14.87 1.00
N LEU A 181 7.06 15.29 0.02
CA LEU A 181 7.54 16.67 -0.09
C LEU A 181 6.41 17.65 -0.39
N LEU A 182 5.44 17.28 -1.23
CA LEU A 182 4.23 18.09 -1.42
C LEU A 182 3.42 18.21 -0.13
N ALA A 183 3.28 17.11 0.62
CA ALA A 183 2.55 17.11 1.89
C ALA A 183 3.22 17.99 2.96
N THR A 184 4.51 18.33 2.82
CA THR A 184 5.25 19.24 3.72
C THR A 184 5.46 20.64 3.17
N ASP A 185 4.74 21.03 2.10
CA ASP A 185 4.84 22.35 1.45
C ASP A 185 6.22 22.64 0.84
N GLU A 186 6.98 21.60 0.50
CA GLU A 186 8.29 21.69 -0.17
C GLU A 186 8.13 21.53 -1.70
N GLN A 187 7.26 22.37 -2.30
CA GLN A 187 6.81 22.21 -3.70
C GLN A 187 7.95 22.19 -4.72
N ASP A 188 8.96 23.06 -4.59
CA ASP A 188 10.11 23.09 -5.51
C ASP A 188 10.89 21.76 -5.52
N GLN A 189 11.09 21.17 -4.33
CA GLN A 189 11.79 19.89 -4.21
C GLN A 189 10.93 18.73 -4.69
N ALA A 190 9.62 18.80 -4.48
CA ALA A 190 8.70 17.82 -5.01
C ALA A 190 8.69 17.84 -6.55
N LEU A 191 8.64 19.03 -7.16
CA LEU A 191 8.72 19.20 -8.61
C LEU A 191 10.02 18.62 -9.19
N GLU A 192 11.16 18.90 -8.54
CA GLU A 192 12.45 18.32 -8.93
C GLU A 192 12.41 16.78 -8.87
N MET A 193 11.86 16.23 -7.77
CA MET A 193 11.76 14.78 -7.60
C MET A 193 10.79 14.14 -8.59
N PHE A 194 9.60 14.70 -8.84
CA PHE A 194 8.68 14.19 -9.86
C PHE A 194 9.29 14.24 -11.25
N SER A 195 10.03 15.30 -11.59
CA SER A 195 10.76 15.40 -12.86
C SER A 195 11.81 14.28 -12.99
N GLN A 196 12.51 13.99 -11.90
CA GLN A 196 13.47 12.89 -11.86
C GLN A 196 12.79 11.52 -11.98
N VAL A 197 11.66 11.30 -11.30
CA VAL A 197 10.87 10.07 -11.39
C VAL A 197 10.35 9.87 -12.81
N ALA A 198 9.78 10.90 -13.44
CA ALA A 198 9.32 10.86 -14.82
C ALA A 198 10.44 10.49 -15.81
N SER A 199 11.68 10.91 -15.54
CA SER A 199 12.84 10.52 -16.36
C SER A 199 13.24 9.04 -16.23
N TRP A 200 12.89 8.40 -15.12
CA TRP A 200 13.13 6.98 -14.87
C TRP A 200 11.96 6.10 -15.32
N ASP A 201 10.75 6.64 -15.27
CA ASP A 201 9.50 5.94 -15.56
C ASP A 201 9.18 5.92 -17.06
N THR A 202 10.01 5.22 -17.84
CA THR A 202 9.86 5.12 -19.30
C THR A 202 8.63 4.31 -19.74
N ASP A 203 8.12 3.47 -18.84
CA ASP A 203 6.99 2.59 -19.11
C ASP A 203 5.66 3.21 -18.65
N HIS A 204 5.68 4.47 -18.17
CA HIS A 204 4.52 5.21 -17.69
C HIS A 204 3.76 4.45 -16.59
N ALA A 205 4.48 3.83 -15.66
CA ALA A 205 3.90 3.09 -14.53
C ALA A 205 3.30 4.03 -13.47
N THR A 206 3.62 5.32 -13.52
CA THR A 206 3.13 6.36 -12.62
C THR A 206 2.68 7.59 -13.41
N ASP A 207 1.85 8.43 -12.78
CA ASP A 207 1.43 9.75 -13.27
C ASP A 207 2.48 10.84 -13.02
N ALA A 208 3.76 10.50 -12.78
CA ALA A 208 4.78 11.48 -12.39
C ALA A 208 4.95 12.63 -13.40
N ALA A 209 4.84 12.34 -14.70
CA ALA A 209 4.90 13.37 -15.75
C ALA A 209 3.71 14.34 -15.66
N GLU A 210 2.49 13.82 -15.44
CA GLU A 210 1.29 14.64 -15.25
C GLU A 210 1.41 15.50 -14.00
N ARG A 211 1.98 14.98 -12.91
CA ARG A 211 2.25 15.74 -11.69
C ARG A 211 3.20 16.92 -11.93
N VAL A 212 4.22 16.76 -12.77
CA VAL A 212 5.13 17.86 -13.16
C VAL A 212 4.36 18.96 -13.89
N GLU A 213 3.48 18.60 -14.82
CA GLU A 213 2.65 19.56 -15.57
C GLU A 213 1.71 20.34 -14.64
N GLN A 214 1.03 19.61 -13.74
CA GLN A 214 0.14 20.20 -12.72
C GLN A 214 0.89 21.19 -11.82
N LEU A 215 2.06 20.81 -11.31
CA LEU A 215 2.86 21.65 -10.39
C LEU A 215 3.49 22.87 -11.09
N ASN A 216 3.78 22.79 -12.38
CA ASN A 216 4.23 23.93 -13.19
C ASN A 216 3.09 24.89 -13.58
N GLY A 217 1.85 24.61 -13.19
CA GLY A 217 0.68 25.39 -13.58
C GLY A 217 0.28 25.19 -15.03
N PHE A 218 0.80 24.16 -15.71
CA PHE A 218 0.36 23.74 -17.03
C PHE A 218 -0.85 22.82 -16.87
N THR A 219 -1.96 23.37 -16.36
CA THR A 219 -3.25 22.72 -16.57
C THR A 219 -3.58 22.95 -18.03
N LEU A 220 -3.51 21.91 -18.86
CA LEU A 220 -4.23 21.92 -20.13
C LEU A 220 -5.71 21.98 -19.76
N GLU A 221 -6.23 23.19 -19.54
CA GLU A 221 -7.62 23.46 -19.80
C GLU A 221 -7.79 23.15 -21.28
N LEU A 222 -8.20 21.91 -21.58
CA LEU A 222 -8.90 21.60 -22.82
C LEU A 222 -10.21 22.39 -22.74
N GLY A 223 -10.10 23.70 -22.95
CA GLY A 223 -11.21 24.54 -23.30
C GLY A 223 -11.75 23.96 -24.59
N GLU A 224 -12.87 23.25 -24.48
CA GLU A 224 -13.86 23.29 -25.55
C GLU A 224 -14.39 24.73 -25.63
N ASP A 225 -13.55 25.66 -26.07
CA ASP A 225 -13.94 27.02 -26.44
C ASP A 225 -12.88 27.54 -27.42
N ASP A 226 -13.05 27.14 -28.68
CA ASP A 226 -12.73 28.02 -29.81
C ASP A 226 -13.69 29.22 -29.73
N SER A 227 -13.36 30.18 -28.87
CA SER A 227 -13.85 31.54 -29.02
C SER A 227 -12.77 32.51 -28.55
N ASP A 228 -12.23 33.22 -29.54
CA ASP A 228 -11.35 34.36 -29.44
C ASP A 228 -11.69 35.26 -28.23
N ASP A 229 -10.69 35.59 -27.41
CA ASP A 229 -10.50 36.99 -27.04
C ASP A 229 -9.05 37.27 -26.59
N GLU A 230 -8.43 38.13 -27.39
CA GLU A 230 -7.17 38.81 -27.15
C GLU A 230 -7.33 39.77 -25.95
N VAL A 231 -6.58 39.56 -24.87
CA VAL A 231 -6.44 40.58 -23.82
C VAL A 231 -4.97 40.90 -23.56
N VAL A 232 -4.49 41.86 -24.34
CA VAL A 232 -3.28 42.64 -24.05
C VAL A 232 -3.68 43.79 -23.12
N HIS A 233 -3.28 43.76 -21.84
CA HIS A 233 -3.16 44.98 -21.01
C HIS A 233 -2.08 44.75 -19.95
N ALA A 234 -0.83 45.20 -20.15
CA ALA A 234 -0.34 46.57 -19.98
C ALA A 234 -0.63 47.14 -18.59
N GLN A 235 0.40 47.19 -17.74
CA GLN A 235 0.37 47.91 -16.45
C GLN A 235 0.12 49.41 -16.64
N PRO A 236 -0.48 50.06 -15.63
CA PRO A 236 0.14 51.28 -15.10
C PRO A 236 0.21 51.34 -13.57
N GLU A 237 1.14 52.19 -13.14
CA GLU A 237 1.69 52.55 -11.82
C GLU A 237 0.71 53.10 -10.73
N PRO A 238 1.17 53.30 -9.47
CA PRO A 238 0.35 53.40 -8.27
C PRO A 238 0.09 54.84 -7.78
N GLU A 239 -1.10 55.09 -7.23
CA GLU A 239 -1.47 56.25 -6.41
C GLU A 239 -2.62 55.81 -5.48
N SER A 240 -2.87 56.27 -4.26
CA SER A 240 -2.22 57.10 -3.25
C SER A 240 -3.04 56.89 -1.96
N ASP A 241 -2.39 56.98 -0.81
CA ASP A 241 -2.98 56.83 0.54
C ASP A 241 -3.91 58.02 0.89
N PRO A 242 -4.90 57.83 1.78
CA PRO A 242 -4.93 58.74 2.93
C PRO A 242 -5.23 58.08 4.28
N GLU A 243 -4.52 58.64 5.27
CA GLU A 243 -4.45 58.39 6.72
C GLU A 243 -5.78 58.33 7.53
N PRO A 244 -5.72 57.77 8.75
CA PRO A 244 -6.85 57.43 9.63
C PRO A 244 -7.16 58.53 10.66
N GLU A 245 -8.30 58.45 11.37
CA GLU A 245 -8.57 58.98 12.75
C GLU A 245 -10.05 58.64 13.16
N PRO A 246 -10.51 58.80 14.44
CA PRO A 246 -9.98 58.24 15.69
C PRO A 246 -11.09 57.70 16.67
N THR A 247 -10.64 56.92 17.68
CA THR A 247 -11.11 56.81 19.09
C THR A 247 -12.59 56.75 19.51
N SER A 248 -12.94 55.74 20.32
CA SER A 248 -13.79 55.85 21.55
C SER A 248 -13.68 54.52 22.34
N GLU A 249 -12.82 54.43 23.35
CA GLU A 249 -13.12 54.57 24.80
C GLU A 249 -14.01 53.45 25.42
N LEU A 250 -13.31 52.44 25.97
CA LEU A 250 -13.42 51.83 27.32
C LEU A 250 -14.78 51.67 28.03
N GLU A 251 -15.10 50.38 28.29
CA GLU A 251 -15.53 49.73 29.56
C GLU A 251 -16.89 50.12 30.22
N PRO A 252 -17.48 49.32 31.15
CA PRO A 252 -16.98 48.11 31.85
C PRO A 252 -17.95 46.90 31.90
N GLU A 253 -17.46 45.80 32.49
CA GLU A 253 -18.22 44.61 32.93
C GLU A 253 -19.31 44.92 33.98
N PRO A 254 -20.21 43.96 34.23
CA PRO A 254 -20.20 43.44 35.59
C PRO A 254 -20.31 41.91 35.72
N GLU A 255 -19.59 41.46 36.73
CA GLU A 255 -19.58 40.19 37.45
C GLU A 255 -20.98 39.63 37.76
N SER A 256 -21.11 38.31 37.77
CA SER A 256 -21.76 37.63 38.91
C SER A 256 -21.40 36.15 38.99
N GLU A 257 -21.04 35.80 40.22
CA GLU A 257 -20.55 34.53 40.76
C GLU A 257 -21.58 33.40 40.71
N SER A 258 -21.12 32.15 40.55
CA SER A 258 -21.23 31.11 41.60
C SER A 258 -20.82 29.72 41.06
N ASP A 259 -19.70 29.21 41.56
CA ASP A 259 -19.34 27.78 41.66
C ASP A 259 -19.99 27.22 42.97
N PRO A 260 -19.89 25.94 43.36
CA PRO A 260 -19.58 24.70 42.62
C PRO A 260 -20.59 23.56 42.93
N GLU A 261 -20.58 22.46 42.18
CA GLU A 261 -20.83 21.14 42.80
C GLU A 261 -20.14 20.01 42.04
N ALA A 262 -19.34 19.28 42.80
CA ALA A 262 -18.52 18.16 42.42
C ALA A 262 -19.36 16.87 42.37
N GLU A 263 -19.19 16.07 41.32
CA GLU A 263 -19.55 14.65 41.34
C GLU A 263 -18.44 13.84 40.66
N ALA A 264 -17.60 13.29 41.54
CA ALA A 264 -16.96 11.99 41.50
C ALA A 264 -16.41 11.46 40.16
N ALA A 265 -15.07 11.47 40.09
CA ALA A 265 -14.30 10.54 39.30
C ALA A 265 -14.59 9.10 39.76
N SER A 266 -15.10 8.26 38.85
CA SER A 266 -15.09 6.81 39.01
C SER A 266 -13.67 6.30 38.80
N GLU A 267 -12.99 5.98 39.89
CA GLU A 267 -11.76 5.18 39.87
C GLU A 267 -12.04 3.77 39.31
N PRO A 268 -11.12 3.20 38.50
CA PRO A 268 -11.24 1.86 37.98
C PRO A 268 -10.99 0.82 39.08
N ALA A 269 -11.76 -0.27 39.04
CA ALA A 269 -11.58 -1.43 39.90
C ALA A 269 -10.18 -2.07 39.71
N PRO A 270 -9.54 -2.57 40.78
CA PRO A 270 -8.23 -3.20 40.70
C PRO A 270 -8.31 -4.56 39.97
N GLU A 271 -7.46 -4.73 38.96
CA GLU A 271 -7.22 -6.03 38.33
C GLU A 271 -6.56 -7.01 39.33
N PRO A 272 -6.95 -8.30 39.35
CA PRO A 272 -6.34 -9.28 40.22
C PRO A 272 -4.89 -9.57 39.82
N GLU A 273 -4.00 -9.62 40.82
CA GLU A 273 -2.58 -9.96 40.69
C GLU A 273 -2.39 -11.34 40.03
N PRO A 274 -1.38 -11.50 39.15
CA PRO A 274 -1.08 -12.80 38.54
C PRO A 274 -0.50 -13.76 39.60
N GLU A 275 -1.10 -14.95 39.69
CA GLU A 275 -0.55 -16.04 40.50
C GLU A 275 0.88 -16.39 40.05
N ALA A 276 1.78 -16.47 41.02
CA ALA A 276 3.17 -16.85 40.86
C ALA A 276 3.27 -18.29 40.31
N VAL A 277 3.49 -18.41 39.00
CA VAL A 277 3.88 -19.68 38.38
C VAL A 277 5.31 -19.97 38.82
N SER A 278 5.47 -21.08 39.53
CA SER A 278 6.75 -21.55 40.06
C SER A 278 7.75 -21.82 38.93
N ASP A 279 9.00 -21.40 39.13
CA ASP A 279 10.15 -21.70 38.27
C ASP A 279 10.21 -23.20 37.95
N PRO A 280 10.24 -23.62 36.68
CA PRO A 280 10.64 -24.98 36.35
C PRO A 280 12.15 -25.16 36.57
N GLU A 281 12.51 -26.21 37.31
CA GLU A 281 13.90 -26.62 37.57
C GLU A 281 14.74 -26.74 36.28
N PRO A 282 16.06 -26.44 36.32
CA PRO A 282 16.92 -26.53 35.16
C PRO A 282 17.07 -27.99 34.71
N VAL A 283 16.55 -28.29 33.51
CA VAL A 283 16.76 -29.59 32.85
C VAL A 283 18.13 -29.57 32.20
N SER A 284 18.95 -30.54 32.59
CA SER A 284 20.32 -30.78 32.14
C SER A 284 20.48 -30.85 30.61
N GLU A 285 21.48 -30.16 30.09
CA GLU A 285 21.96 -30.26 28.71
C GLU A 285 22.38 -31.70 28.35
N PRO A 286 21.90 -32.27 27.23
CA PRO A 286 22.57 -33.40 26.61
C PRO A 286 23.62 -32.93 25.59
N GLU A 287 24.75 -33.61 25.64
CA GLU A 287 26.00 -33.40 24.91
C GLU A 287 25.86 -33.22 23.38
N ALA A 288 26.75 -32.38 22.86
CA ALA A 288 26.95 -32.12 21.44
C ALA A 288 27.38 -33.38 20.67
N THR A 289 26.54 -33.81 19.72
CA THR A 289 26.92 -34.76 18.69
C THR A 289 26.88 -34.12 17.31
N SER A 290 28.09 -33.93 16.75
CA SER A 290 28.48 -34.03 15.34
C SER A 290 27.68 -33.26 14.28
N GLU A 291 28.36 -32.25 13.71
CA GLU A 291 28.02 -31.53 12.47
C GLU A 291 27.73 -32.48 11.28
N PRO A 292 26.65 -32.25 10.52
CA PRO A 292 26.54 -32.75 9.15
C PRO A 292 27.06 -31.71 8.15
N LYS A 293 28.02 -32.18 7.35
CA LYS A 293 28.66 -31.55 6.19
C LYS A 293 27.67 -30.82 5.27
N ALA A 294 27.90 -29.52 5.05
CA ALA A 294 27.18 -28.68 4.10
C ALA A 294 27.22 -29.27 2.68
N ALA A 295 26.03 -29.54 2.12
CA ALA A 295 25.82 -29.74 0.70
C ALA A 295 25.67 -28.38 0.00
N PRO A 296 26.13 -28.22 -1.25
CA PRO A 296 26.02 -26.96 -1.98
C PRO A 296 24.56 -26.60 -2.25
N ASN A 297 24.25 -25.34 -1.99
CA ASN A 297 22.94 -24.70 -2.17
C ASN A 297 22.56 -24.69 -3.67
N PRO A 298 21.46 -25.32 -4.11
CA PRO A 298 20.93 -25.04 -5.44
C PRO A 298 20.33 -23.63 -5.46
N GLU A 299 20.60 -22.89 -6.54
CA GLU A 299 20.05 -21.56 -6.80
C GLU A 299 18.50 -21.59 -6.74
N PRO A 300 17.83 -20.60 -6.11
CA PRO A 300 16.38 -20.52 -6.16
C PRO A 300 15.96 -19.84 -7.47
N GLU A 301 15.85 -20.61 -8.55
CA GLU A 301 14.91 -20.28 -9.63
C GLU A 301 13.56 -20.93 -9.31
N ALA A 302 12.47 -20.17 -9.47
CA ALA A 302 11.05 -20.54 -9.27
C ALA A 302 10.42 -20.28 -7.88
N ALA A 303 10.42 -19.01 -7.44
CA ALA A 303 9.52 -18.56 -6.35
C ALA A 303 8.75 -17.26 -6.72
N ASP A 304 8.59 -16.96 -8.01
CA ASP A 304 8.01 -15.68 -8.48
C ASP A 304 6.92 -15.89 -9.55
N GLU A 305 6.09 -16.94 -9.44
CA GLU A 305 5.09 -17.29 -10.47
C GLU A 305 3.63 -17.20 -10.00
N LEU A 306 3.37 -16.71 -8.78
CA LEU A 306 2.00 -16.47 -8.28
C LEU A 306 1.62 -14.98 -8.24
N GLY A 307 2.58 -14.07 -8.03
CA GLY A 307 2.40 -12.64 -8.31
C GLY A 307 2.10 -12.36 -9.79
N ASP A 308 2.62 -13.22 -10.68
CA ASP A 308 2.37 -13.19 -12.12
C ASP A 308 0.92 -13.52 -12.52
N LEU A 309 0.10 -14.06 -11.63
CA LEU A 309 -1.32 -14.32 -11.92
C LEU A 309 -2.11 -13.00 -12.10
N LEU A 310 -1.69 -11.96 -11.40
CA LEU A 310 -2.27 -10.61 -11.50
C LEU A 310 -1.46 -9.68 -12.40
N ASP A 311 -0.15 -9.90 -12.57
CA ASP A 311 0.64 -9.17 -13.58
C ASP A 311 0.35 -9.65 -15.03
N PHE A 312 -0.05 -10.91 -15.25
CA PHE A 312 -0.47 -11.41 -16.58
C PHE A 312 -1.75 -10.72 -17.11
N ALA A 313 -2.63 -10.26 -16.21
CA ALA A 313 -3.78 -9.44 -16.60
C ALA A 313 -3.36 -8.02 -17.06
N ARG A 314 -2.23 -7.49 -16.55
CA ARG A 314 -1.70 -6.18 -16.95
C ARG A 314 -1.07 -6.17 -18.35
N GLU A 315 -0.56 -7.30 -18.83
CA GLU A 315 0.12 -7.37 -20.14
C GLU A 315 -0.82 -7.60 -21.33
N THR A 316 -2.09 -7.99 -21.10
CA THR A 316 -3.00 -8.39 -22.19
C THR A 316 -3.93 -7.29 -22.72
N GLU A 317 -3.93 -6.09 -22.15
CA GLU A 317 -4.72 -4.95 -22.65
C GLU A 317 -4.01 -4.09 -23.74
N GLY A 318 -2.77 -4.42 -24.11
CA GLY A 318 -2.02 -3.65 -25.12
C GLY A 318 -2.25 -4.03 -26.60
N ALA A 319 -2.98 -5.10 -26.90
CA ALA A 319 -3.12 -5.63 -28.26
C ALA A 319 -4.56 -5.57 -28.78
N ALA A 320 -5.02 -4.38 -29.15
CA ALA A 320 -6.19 -4.25 -30.00
C ALA A 320 -5.92 -4.91 -31.37
N PRO A 321 -6.85 -5.70 -31.94
CA PRO A 321 -6.68 -6.26 -33.26
C PRO A 321 -6.75 -5.14 -34.30
N GLN A 322 -5.69 -4.97 -35.09
CA GLN A 322 -5.74 -4.15 -36.30
C GLN A 322 -6.77 -4.77 -37.26
N GLU A 323 -7.86 -4.05 -37.50
CA GLU A 323 -8.76 -4.33 -38.63
C GLU A 323 -7.96 -4.14 -39.92
N ASP A 324 -7.73 -5.26 -40.60
CA ASP A 324 -7.01 -5.33 -41.87
C ASP A 324 -7.94 -4.81 -42.97
N ASP A 325 -7.99 -3.49 -43.14
CA ASP A 325 -8.72 -2.83 -44.22
C ASP A 325 -7.83 -2.78 -45.47
N ARG A 326 -7.83 -3.87 -46.25
CA ARG A 326 -7.32 -3.90 -47.63
C ARG A 326 -8.18 -4.77 -48.55
N ALA A 327 -8.99 -4.06 -49.35
CA ALA A 327 -9.36 -4.27 -50.76
C ALA A 327 -9.79 -5.67 -51.24
#